data_AF-A0A7S2AZT6-F1
#
_entry.id   AF-A0A7S2AZT6-F1
#
_cell.length_a   1.000
_cell.length_b   1.000
_cell.length_c   1.000
_cell.angle_alpha   90.00
_cell.angle_beta   90.00
_cell.angle_gamma   90.00
#
_symmetry.space_group_name_H-M   'P 1'
#
loop_
_entity.id
_entity.type
_entity.pdbx_description
1 polymer ?
#
loop_
_entity_poly.entity_id
_entity_poly.type
_entity_poly.pdbx_seq_one_letter_code
_entity_poly.pdbx_strand_id
1 'polypeptide(L)'
;FIHVHGLIPFMMKHQPVDDAPMSTSPSLMSSDLNETPVGGASSPSPSPSPSPSRDPEEEASESSSSALFSAEGFSSVDFINRLFPSESSLSKVDSSISQLRRKINVVDSSIMLAIHQQSARGSQARQELATAMRAVSELTTKVADIKRKAAQSEGMVQEICRDIRKLDNAKKHLTSTITTLRRLAMLVSATDQLETLAEKRSYVDAANLLGAVNELAMHFDNMTSVPRIAELRAKLNGIKAVLRAHALGDFDAMSRLSSSNAEDDAQDVVETAEDAALLARMRGACAVVDALGAQ
;
A
#
# COMPACT_ATOMS: atom_id res chain seq x y z
N PHE A 1 15.12 30.07 21.94
CA PHE A 1 16.54 29.84 22.25
C PHE A 1 16.61 28.90 23.45
N ILE A 2 17.58 27.98 23.42
CA ILE A 2 17.88 26.88 24.36
C ILE A 2 17.11 25.57 24.10
N HIS A 3 17.92 24.58 23.73
CA HIS A 3 17.63 23.24 23.23
C HIS A 3 17.27 22.27 24.35
N VAL A 4 16.35 21.35 24.06
CA VAL A 4 16.15 20.12 24.84
C VAL A 4 16.92 19.00 24.13
N HIS A 5 18.01 18.55 24.75
CA HIS A 5 18.73 17.35 24.37
C HIS A 5 18.05 16.14 25.02
N GLY A 6 17.55 15.23 24.19
CA GLY A 6 17.12 13.90 24.63
C GLY A 6 18.31 12.95 24.80
N LEU A 7 18.09 11.89 25.59
CA LEU A 7 18.55 10.51 25.41
C LEU A 7 18.68 9.81 26.77
N ILE A 8 17.77 8.88 27.03
CA ILE A 8 17.99 7.76 27.96
C ILE A 8 17.93 6.49 27.10
N PRO A 9 19.04 5.75 26.89
CA PRO A 9 18.98 4.40 26.36
C PRO A 9 19.02 3.38 27.51
N PHE A 10 17.98 2.55 27.57
CA PHE A 10 17.89 1.38 28.43
C PHE A 10 18.77 0.26 27.86
N MET A 11 19.82 -0.11 28.61
CA MET A 11 20.69 -1.24 28.32
C MET A 11 20.06 -2.56 28.81
N MET A 12 19.82 -3.50 27.90
CA MET A 12 19.63 -4.91 28.25
C MET A 12 20.74 -5.70 27.52
N LYS A 13 21.72 -6.12 28.31
CA LYS A 13 22.82 -7.02 27.92
C LYS A 13 22.26 -8.43 27.71
N HIS A 14 22.56 -9.04 26.56
CA HIS A 14 22.75 -10.48 26.44
C HIS A 14 24.07 -10.73 25.71
N GLN A 15 24.88 -11.63 26.29
CA GLN A 15 26.21 -12.02 25.81
C GLN A 15 26.18 -12.75 24.46
N PRO A 16 27.31 -12.74 23.73
CA PRO A 16 27.46 -13.40 22.44
C PRO A 16 27.87 -14.87 22.62
N VAL A 17 27.50 -15.71 21.64
CA VAL A 17 28.11 -17.03 21.44
C VAL A 17 28.97 -16.92 20.19
N ASP A 18 30.28 -17.03 20.40
CA ASP A 18 31.29 -17.29 19.37
C ASP A 18 31.20 -18.74 18.90
N ASP A 19 31.20 -18.97 17.60
CA ASP A 19 32.11 -19.93 16.96
C ASP A 19 32.28 -19.58 15.47
N ALA A 20 33.54 -19.60 15.04
CA ALA A 20 34.08 -19.04 13.82
C ALA A 20 34.09 -20.07 12.64
N PRO A 21 34.92 -19.93 11.60
CA PRO A 21 34.70 -19.10 10.40
C PRO A 21 34.78 -19.94 9.10
N MET A 22 34.46 -19.36 7.93
CA MET A 22 35.22 -19.64 6.68
C MET A 22 34.88 -18.65 5.56
N SER A 23 35.93 -17.91 5.16
CA SER A 23 36.23 -17.39 3.83
C SER A 23 35.51 -16.15 3.30
N THR A 24 36.17 -15.01 3.48
CA THR A 24 36.03 -13.78 2.69
C THR A 24 37.09 -13.70 1.59
N SER A 25 36.64 -13.47 0.34
CA SER A 25 37.20 -12.52 -0.66
C SER A 25 38.53 -12.90 -1.38
N PRO A 26 38.84 -12.38 -2.61
CA PRO A 26 38.58 -10.99 -3.00
C PRO A 26 38.29 -10.61 -4.48
N SER A 27 37.80 -9.37 -4.59
CA SER A 27 38.10 -8.29 -5.56
C SER A 27 37.77 -8.39 -7.06
N LEU A 28 36.78 -7.56 -7.43
CA LEU A 28 36.76 -6.50 -8.46
C LEU A 28 38.00 -6.32 -9.36
N MET A 29 37.77 -6.32 -10.69
CA MET A 29 38.09 -5.16 -11.54
C MET A 29 37.35 -5.19 -12.88
N SER A 30 36.96 -3.98 -13.29
CA SER A 30 36.06 -3.56 -14.36
C SER A 30 36.58 -3.80 -15.77
N SER A 31 35.65 -3.89 -16.74
CA SER A 31 35.62 -2.97 -17.90
C SER A 31 34.39 -3.27 -18.79
N ASP A 32 33.61 -2.20 -18.99
CA ASP A 32 32.83 -1.81 -20.16
C ASP A 32 32.19 -2.88 -21.06
N LEU A 33 30.89 -2.74 -21.32
CA LEU A 33 30.35 -2.38 -22.64
C LEU A 33 28.83 -2.22 -22.61
N ASN A 34 28.41 -0.96 -22.73
CA ASN A 34 27.40 -0.45 -23.65
C ASN A 34 25.99 -1.10 -23.66
N GLU A 35 25.03 -0.39 -23.08
CA GLU A 35 23.60 -0.55 -23.37
C GLU A 35 23.31 -0.25 -24.85
N THR A 36 22.65 -1.20 -25.51
CA THR A 36 21.73 -0.91 -26.62
C THR A 36 20.41 -1.64 -26.35
N PRO A 37 19.26 -1.03 -26.66
CA PRO A 37 17.96 -1.60 -26.35
C PRO A 37 17.54 -2.55 -27.47
N VAL A 38 17.32 -3.83 -27.16
CA VAL A 38 16.59 -4.72 -28.07
C VAL A 38 15.26 -5.04 -27.41
N GLY A 39 14.22 -4.40 -27.94
CA GLY A 39 12.84 -4.76 -27.67
C GLY A 39 12.63 -6.24 -28.00
N GLY A 40 12.29 -7.02 -26.98
CA GLY A 40 11.80 -8.38 -27.14
C GLY A 40 10.40 -8.34 -27.71
N ALA A 41 10.32 -8.29 -29.04
CA ALA A 41 9.08 -8.43 -29.77
C ALA A 41 8.44 -9.78 -29.43
N SER A 42 7.20 -9.70 -28.97
CA SER A 42 6.17 -10.72 -29.17
C SER A 42 6.29 -11.28 -30.59
N SER A 43 6.47 -12.58 -30.73
CA SER A 43 6.32 -13.25 -32.02
C SER A 43 5.86 -14.70 -31.81
N PRO A 44 5.08 -15.21 -32.77
CA PRO A 44 4.00 -16.13 -32.49
C PRO A 44 4.45 -17.58 -32.64
N SER A 45 3.59 -18.46 -32.13
CA SER A 45 3.42 -19.87 -32.48
C SER A 45 4.10 -20.32 -33.78
N PRO A 46 4.82 -21.46 -33.80
CA PRO A 46 5.27 -22.03 -35.06
C PRO A 46 4.06 -22.63 -35.79
N SER A 47 3.56 -21.90 -36.77
CA SER A 47 2.81 -22.46 -37.90
C SER A 47 3.64 -23.56 -38.57
N PRO A 48 3.01 -24.61 -39.12
CA PRO A 48 3.74 -25.67 -39.81
C PRO A 48 4.46 -25.09 -41.02
N SER A 49 5.79 -25.17 -41.04
CA SER A 49 6.58 -24.80 -42.21
C SER A 49 6.40 -25.82 -43.32
N PRO A 50 6.45 -25.36 -44.59
CA PRO A 50 6.05 -26.13 -45.75
C PRO A 50 7.08 -27.21 -46.07
N SER A 51 6.56 -28.32 -46.59
CA SER A 51 7.31 -29.35 -47.30
C SER A 51 8.28 -28.71 -48.31
N PRO A 52 9.44 -29.34 -48.58
CA PRO A 52 10.41 -28.79 -49.53
C PRO A 52 9.72 -28.67 -50.88
N SER A 53 9.73 -27.45 -51.44
CA SER A 53 9.26 -27.12 -52.78
C SER A 53 9.92 -28.06 -53.78
N ARG A 54 9.19 -29.10 -54.19
CA ARG A 54 9.46 -29.89 -55.39
C ARG A 54 8.77 -29.16 -56.54
N ASP A 55 9.50 -28.94 -57.62
CA ASP A 55 9.04 -28.20 -58.79
C ASP A 55 7.70 -28.76 -59.33
N PRO A 56 6.72 -27.89 -59.68
CA PRO A 56 5.36 -28.30 -60.03
C PRO A 56 5.22 -28.99 -61.40
N GLU A 57 6.31 -29.19 -62.14
CA GLU A 57 6.27 -29.83 -63.46
C GLU A 57 6.52 -31.35 -63.43
N GLU A 58 6.95 -31.94 -62.30
CA GLU A 58 7.25 -33.38 -62.22
C GLU A 58 6.05 -34.24 -61.78
N GLU A 59 5.03 -33.67 -61.11
CA GLU A 59 3.86 -34.44 -60.60
C GLU A 59 2.76 -34.74 -61.64
N ALA A 60 2.66 -33.97 -62.73
CA ALA A 60 1.56 -34.12 -63.68
C ALA A 60 1.59 -35.46 -64.45
N SER A 61 2.75 -36.11 -64.54
CA SER A 61 2.91 -37.38 -65.27
C SER A 61 2.72 -38.63 -64.41
N GLU A 62 3.03 -38.57 -63.11
CA GLU A 62 2.90 -39.72 -62.20
C GLU A 62 1.46 -39.90 -61.67
N SER A 63 0.74 -38.80 -61.41
CA SER A 63 -0.67 -38.81 -60.96
C SER A 63 -1.64 -39.44 -61.98
N SER A 64 -1.40 -39.22 -63.28
CA SER A 64 -2.21 -39.79 -64.37
C SER A 64 -2.08 -41.32 -64.48
N SER A 65 -0.89 -41.85 -64.19
CA SER A 65 -0.62 -43.30 -64.29
C SER A 65 -1.20 -44.11 -63.13
N SER A 66 -1.14 -43.60 -61.90
CA SER A 66 -1.69 -44.26 -60.70
C SER A 66 -3.23 -44.31 -60.70
N ALA A 67 -3.87 -43.25 -61.20
CA ALA A 67 -5.32 -43.20 -61.41
C ALA A 67 -5.79 -44.20 -62.49
N LEU A 68 -4.99 -44.43 -63.55
CA LEU A 68 -5.27 -45.41 -64.59
C LEU A 68 -5.30 -46.85 -64.08
N PHE A 69 -4.40 -47.23 -63.16
CA PHE A 69 -4.34 -48.58 -62.58
C PHE A 69 -5.40 -48.83 -61.49
N SER A 70 -6.06 -47.78 -60.99
CA SER A 70 -7.03 -47.85 -59.89
C SER A 70 -8.50 -47.78 -60.35
N ALA A 71 -8.75 -47.65 -61.65
CA ALA A 71 -10.10 -47.56 -62.22
C ALA A 71 -10.77 -48.94 -62.33
N GLU A 72 -12.06 -49.04 -61.97
CA GLU A 72 -12.87 -50.29 -62.00
C GLU A 72 -13.02 -50.93 -63.40
N GLY A 73 -12.50 -50.31 -64.47
CA GLY A 73 -12.51 -50.81 -65.85
C GLY A 73 -11.12 -50.99 -66.47
N PHE A 74 -10.06 -51.10 -65.67
CA PHE A 74 -8.71 -51.29 -66.20
C PHE A 74 -8.57 -52.64 -66.92
N SER A 75 -8.40 -52.58 -68.24
CA SER A 75 -8.11 -53.74 -69.09
C SER A 75 -6.61 -53.83 -69.32
N SER A 76 -5.97 -54.82 -68.69
CA SER A 76 -4.54 -55.10 -68.86
C SER A 76 -4.18 -55.42 -70.31
N VAL A 77 -5.10 -56.04 -71.05
CA VAL A 77 -4.94 -56.40 -72.46
C VAL A 77 -4.94 -55.16 -73.36
N ASP A 78 -5.87 -54.23 -73.16
CA ASP A 78 -5.92 -52.98 -73.94
C ASP A 78 -4.73 -52.07 -73.63
N PHE A 79 -4.28 -52.07 -72.38
CA PHE A 79 -3.08 -51.34 -71.96
C PHE A 79 -1.81 -51.90 -72.65
N ILE A 80 -1.64 -53.23 -72.66
CA ILE A 80 -0.52 -53.89 -73.34
C ILE A 80 -0.58 -53.67 -74.85
N ASN A 81 -1.76 -53.77 -75.47
CA ASN A 81 -1.96 -53.54 -76.90
C ASN A 81 -1.70 -52.07 -77.31
N ARG A 82 -1.94 -51.11 -76.40
CA ARG A 82 -1.54 -49.69 -76.59
C ARG A 82 -0.03 -49.48 -76.46
N LEU A 83 0.63 -50.25 -75.59
CA LEU A 83 2.08 -50.17 -75.38
C LEU A 83 2.87 -50.84 -76.52
N PHE A 84 2.31 -51.90 -77.11
CA PHE A 84 2.91 -52.68 -78.20
C PHE A 84 1.92 -52.88 -79.37
N PRO A 85 1.65 -51.85 -80.19
CA PRO A 85 0.62 -51.92 -81.25
C PRO A 85 0.99 -52.76 -82.48
N SER A 86 2.27 -53.11 -82.65
CA SER A 86 2.78 -53.80 -83.84
C SER A 86 3.86 -54.81 -83.49
N GLU A 87 4.05 -55.82 -84.36
CA GLU A 87 5.01 -56.92 -84.17
C GLU A 87 6.46 -56.43 -84.01
N SER A 88 6.81 -55.34 -84.70
CA SER A 88 8.12 -54.68 -84.59
C SER A 88 8.35 -54.04 -83.20
N SER A 89 7.29 -53.69 -82.47
CA SER A 89 7.37 -53.09 -81.12
C SER A 89 7.69 -54.12 -80.04
N LEU A 90 7.43 -55.41 -80.28
CA LEU A 90 7.78 -56.51 -79.35
C LEU A 90 9.30 -56.64 -79.13
N SER A 91 10.13 -56.13 -80.05
CA SER A 91 11.58 -56.04 -79.86
C SER A 91 12.02 -55.16 -78.67
N LYS A 92 11.13 -54.30 -78.15
CA LYS A 92 11.39 -53.39 -77.02
C LYS A 92 10.88 -53.94 -75.68
N VAL A 93 10.31 -55.15 -75.66
CA VAL A 93 9.72 -55.75 -74.45
C VAL A 93 10.76 -55.96 -73.37
N ASP A 94 11.92 -56.53 -73.69
CA ASP A 94 13.00 -56.74 -72.71
C ASP A 94 13.50 -55.43 -72.09
N SER A 95 13.57 -54.36 -72.89
CA SER A 95 13.92 -53.02 -72.41
C SER A 95 12.84 -52.46 -71.48
N SER A 96 11.57 -52.64 -71.83
CA SER A 96 10.42 -52.20 -71.03
C SER A 96 10.32 -52.97 -69.70
N ILE A 97 10.56 -54.29 -69.72
CA ILE A 97 10.65 -55.13 -68.51
C ILE A 97 11.82 -54.68 -67.64
N SER A 98 12.97 -54.38 -68.23
CA SER A 98 14.15 -53.89 -67.51
C SER A 98 13.89 -52.53 -66.86
N GLN A 99 13.18 -51.63 -67.56
CA GLN A 99 12.76 -50.35 -67.02
C GLN A 99 11.74 -50.51 -65.88
N LEU A 100 10.78 -51.43 -66.01
CA LEU A 100 9.82 -51.73 -64.96
C LEU A 100 10.51 -52.31 -63.71
N ARG A 101 11.43 -53.27 -63.89
CA ARG A 101 12.25 -53.83 -62.81
C ARG A 101 13.07 -52.75 -62.11
N ARG A 102 13.66 -51.80 -62.86
CA ARG A 102 14.35 -50.66 -62.29
C ARG A 102 13.41 -49.76 -61.49
N LYS A 103 12.22 -49.45 -62.01
CA LYS A 103 11.20 -48.66 -61.29
C LYS A 103 10.74 -49.35 -60.01
N ILE A 104 10.49 -50.66 -60.04
CA ILE A 104 10.15 -51.46 -58.85
C ILE A 104 11.25 -51.33 -57.80
N ASN A 105 12.52 -51.53 -58.18
CA ASN A 105 13.64 -51.41 -57.24
C ASN A 105 13.78 -50.00 -56.64
N VAL A 106 13.52 -48.96 -57.42
CA VAL A 106 13.54 -47.55 -56.95
C VAL A 106 12.39 -47.30 -55.97
N VAL A 107 11.18 -47.76 -56.30
CA VAL A 107 10.00 -47.63 -55.44
C VAL A 107 10.18 -48.40 -54.14
N ASP A 108 10.65 -49.66 -54.17
CA ASP A 108 10.93 -50.44 -52.97
C ASP A 108 11.98 -49.75 -52.08
N SER A 109 13.03 -49.19 -52.68
CA SER A 109 14.03 -48.41 -51.94
C SER A 109 13.42 -47.16 -51.31
N SER A 110 12.50 -46.48 -52.01
CA SER A 110 11.77 -45.31 -51.50
C SER A 110 10.83 -45.68 -50.37
N ILE A 111 10.09 -46.79 -50.48
CA ILE A 111 9.20 -47.31 -49.44
C ILE A 111 9.99 -47.63 -48.17
N MET A 112 11.12 -48.33 -48.30
CA MET A 112 11.98 -48.66 -47.16
C MET A 112 12.48 -47.40 -46.46
N LEU A 113 12.95 -46.40 -47.21
CA LEU A 113 13.36 -45.11 -46.65
C LEU A 113 12.21 -44.37 -45.96
N ALA A 114 11.02 -44.39 -46.55
CA ALA A 114 9.83 -43.76 -45.97
C ALA A 114 9.40 -44.43 -44.66
N ILE A 115 9.43 -45.77 -44.59
CA ILE A 115 9.13 -46.53 -43.37
C ILE A 115 10.14 -46.22 -42.26
N HIS A 116 11.43 -46.21 -42.58
CA HIS A 116 12.48 -45.86 -41.61
C HIS A 116 12.33 -44.42 -41.10
N GLN A 117 12.10 -43.46 -41.99
CA GLN A 117 11.86 -42.07 -41.59
C GLN A 117 10.59 -41.92 -40.75
N GLN A 118 9.51 -42.61 -41.11
CA GLN A 118 8.25 -42.55 -40.36
C GLN A 118 8.41 -43.12 -38.94
N SER A 119 9.14 -44.22 -38.80
CA SER A 119 9.47 -44.81 -37.50
C SER A 119 10.30 -43.84 -36.63
N ALA A 120 11.34 -43.23 -37.22
CA ALA A 120 12.18 -42.25 -36.53
C ALA A 120 11.41 -40.98 -36.13
N ARG A 121 10.55 -40.45 -37.01
CA ARG A 121 9.68 -39.30 -36.69
C ARG A 121 8.68 -39.66 -35.59
N GLY A 122 8.13 -40.87 -35.61
CA GLY A 122 7.19 -41.34 -34.60
C GLY A 122 7.80 -41.55 -33.21
N SER A 123 9.09 -41.90 -33.12
CA SER A 123 9.80 -41.96 -31.83
C SER A 123 10.17 -40.56 -31.33
N GLN A 124 10.64 -39.68 -32.23
CA GLN A 124 10.97 -38.29 -31.90
C GLN A 124 9.74 -37.52 -31.40
N ALA A 125 8.61 -37.60 -32.13
CA ALA A 125 7.36 -36.92 -31.72
C ALA A 125 6.86 -37.39 -30.35
N ARG A 126 7.00 -38.68 -30.02
CA ARG A 126 6.66 -39.21 -28.70
C ARG A 126 7.58 -38.67 -27.62
N GLN A 127 8.86 -38.51 -27.91
CA GLN A 127 9.82 -37.94 -26.98
C GLN A 127 9.58 -36.45 -26.73
N GLU A 128 9.29 -35.67 -27.78
CA GLU A 128 8.92 -34.26 -27.69
C GLU A 128 7.61 -34.05 -26.92
N LEU A 129 6.62 -34.92 -27.13
CA LEU A 129 5.40 -34.89 -26.35
C LEU A 129 5.68 -35.18 -24.87
N ALA A 130 6.51 -36.19 -24.57
CA ALA A 130 6.86 -36.53 -23.19
C ALA A 130 7.64 -35.40 -22.50
N THR A 131 8.54 -34.69 -23.20
CA THR A 131 9.23 -33.52 -22.64
C THR A 131 8.27 -32.37 -22.41
N ALA A 132 7.38 -32.08 -23.37
CA ALA A 132 6.35 -31.04 -23.21
C ALA A 132 5.42 -31.34 -22.02
N MET A 133 4.96 -32.58 -21.85
CA MET A 133 4.11 -32.97 -20.72
C MET A 133 4.82 -32.82 -19.37
N ARG A 134 6.12 -33.14 -19.28
CA ARG A 134 6.91 -32.89 -18.07
C ARG A 134 7.03 -31.40 -17.77
N ALA A 135 7.30 -30.58 -18.79
CA ALA A 135 7.38 -29.12 -18.63
C ALA A 135 6.04 -28.52 -18.16
N VAL A 136 4.92 -29.00 -18.70
CA VAL A 136 3.58 -28.60 -18.25
C VAL A 136 3.35 -29.00 -16.80
N SER A 137 3.68 -30.24 -16.42
CA SER A 137 3.55 -30.69 -15.03
C SER A 137 4.38 -29.83 -14.08
N GLU A 138 5.63 -29.54 -14.42
CA GLU A 138 6.50 -28.68 -13.62
C GLU A 138 5.94 -27.26 -13.49
N LEU A 139 5.43 -26.69 -14.58
CA LEU A 139 4.79 -25.39 -14.58
C LEU A 139 3.56 -25.36 -13.67
N THR A 140 2.71 -26.40 -13.72
CA THR A 140 1.53 -26.47 -12.85
C THR A 140 1.91 -26.49 -11.37
N THR A 141 2.97 -27.23 -11.01
CA THR A 141 3.51 -27.24 -9.65
C THR A 141 4.04 -25.86 -9.26
N LYS A 142 4.85 -25.22 -10.13
CA LYS A 142 5.38 -23.87 -9.88
C LYS A 142 4.27 -22.85 -9.69
N VAL A 143 3.20 -22.90 -10.50
CA VAL A 143 2.04 -22.01 -10.36
C VAL A 143 1.31 -22.26 -9.05
N ALA A 144 1.12 -23.52 -8.65
CA ALA A 144 0.51 -23.86 -7.36
C ALA A 144 1.35 -23.33 -6.18
N ASP A 145 2.67 -23.46 -6.25
CA ASP A 145 3.59 -22.93 -5.24
C ASP A 145 3.55 -21.41 -5.15
N ILE A 146 3.55 -20.71 -6.30
CA ILE A 146 3.42 -19.25 -6.34
C ILE A 146 2.09 -18.82 -5.71
N LYS A 147 0.98 -19.48 -6.05
CA LYS A 147 -0.33 -19.20 -5.45
C LYS A 147 -0.34 -19.40 -3.94
N ARG A 148 0.26 -20.50 -3.45
CA ARG A 148 0.37 -20.78 -2.01
C ARG A 148 1.21 -19.71 -1.30
N LYS A 149 2.37 -19.35 -1.86
CA LYS A 149 3.24 -18.29 -1.30
C LYS A 149 2.56 -16.93 -1.33
N ALA A 150 1.81 -16.61 -2.39
CA ALA A 150 1.05 -15.38 -2.50
C ALA A 150 -0.06 -15.30 -1.43
N ALA A 151 -0.82 -16.38 -1.22
CA ALA A 151 -1.84 -16.43 -0.17
C ALA A 151 -1.24 -16.30 1.24
N GLN A 152 -0.09 -16.95 1.49
CA GLN A 152 0.65 -16.78 2.74
C GLN A 152 1.12 -15.34 2.93
N SER A 153 1.68 -14.73 1.87
CA SER A 153 2.15 -13.34 1.89
C SER A 153 0.99 -12.37 2.11
N GLU A 154 -0.18 -12.63 1.53
CA GLU A 154 -1.39 -11.83 1.76
C GLU A 154 -1.80 -11.88 3.24
N GLY A 155 -1.87 -13.09 3.82
CA GLY A 155 -2.21 -13.26 5.24
C GLY A 155 -1.23 -12.50 6.15
N MET A 156 0.08 -12.61 5.89
CA MET A 156 1.11 -11.88 6.63
C MET A 156 0.91 -10.36 6.52
N VAL A 157 0.65 -9.83 5.32
CA VAL A 157 0.40 -8.39 5.12
C VAL A 157 -0.87 -7.93 5.83
N GLN A 158 -1.94 -8.73 5.80
CA GLN A 158 -3.17 -8.42 6.53
C GLN A 158 -2.93 -8.32 8.05
N GLU A 159 -2.11 -9.21 8.62
CA GLU A 159 -1.72 -9.15 10.03
C GLU A 159 -0.90 -7.90 10.35
N ILE A 160 0.08 -7.57 9.51
CA ILE A 160 0.86 -6.33 9.65
C ILE A 160 -0.07 -5.11 9.62
N CYS A 161 -0.98 -5.02 8.66
CA CYS A 161 -1.94 -3.91 8.57
C CYS A 161 -2.92 -3.87 9.76
N ARG A 162 -3.28 -5.02 10.33
CA ARG A 162 -4.08 -5.08 11.56
C ARG A 162 -3.30 -4.50 12.74
N ASP A 163 -2.03 -4.83 12.87
CA ASP A 163 -1.22 -4.38 13.99
C ASP A 163 -0.80 -2.91 13.85
N ILE A 164 -0.55 -2.41 12.63
CA ILE A 164 -0.41 -0.97 12.35
C ILE A 164 -1.66 -0.22 12.82
N ARG A 165 -2.86 -0.71 12.47
CA ARG A 165 -4.12 -0.09 12.91
C ARG A 165 -4.27 -0.09 14.43
N LYS A 166 -3.88 -1.16 15.13
CA LYS A 166 -3.87 -1.18 16.60
C LYS A 166 -2.91 -0.13 17.15
N LEU A 167 -1.71 -0.02 16.59
CA LEU A 167 -0.71 0.96 17.00
C LEU A 167 -1.19 2.39 16.76
N ASP A 168 -1.85 2.66 15.64
CA ASP A 168 -2.41 3.98 15.33
C ASP A 168 -3.51 4.39 16.31
N ASN A 169 -4.41 3.45 16.64
CA ASN A 169 -5.43 3.69 17.66
C ASN A 169 -4.78 3.93 19.03
N ALA A 170 -3.78 3.13 19.42
CA ALA A 170 -3.04 3.35 20.65
C ALA A 170 -2.38 4.74 20.66
N LYS A 171 -1.70 5.14 19.58
CA LYS A 171 -1.10 6.46 19.43
C LYS A 171 -2.13 7.58 19.53
N LYS A 172 -3.29 7.44 18.87
CA LYS A 172 -4.39 8.41 18.95
C LYS A 172 -4.91 8.54 20.39
N HIS A 173 -5.18 7.42 21.06
CA HIS A 173 -5.65 7.43 22.45
C HIS A 173 -4.60 8.03 23.38
N LEU A 174 -3.33 7.64 23.27
CA LEU A 174 -2.25 8.21 24.07
C LEU A 174 -2.10 9.71 23.83
N THR A 175 -2.13 10.17 22.59
CA THR A 175 -2.05 11.59 22.25
C THR A 175 -3.23 12.35 22.85
N SER A 176 -4.45 11.83 22.70
CA SER A 176 -5.66 12.41 23.28
C SER A 176 -5.58 12.49 24.81
N THR A 177 -5.09 11.44 25.47
CA THR A 177 -4.86 11.41 26.92
C THR A 177 -3.83 12.46 27.32
N ILE A 178 -2.69 12.55 26.62
CA ILE A 178 -1.65 13.55 26.91
C ILE A 178 -2.19 14.97 26.75
N THR A 179 -2.93 15.26 25.68
CA THR A 179 -3.56 16.56 25.47
C THR A 179 -4.56 16.89 26.58
N THR A 180 -5.39 15.91 26.97
CA THR A 180 -6.39 16.08 28.04
C THR A 180 -5.71 16.35 29.38
N LEU A 181 -4.67 15.60 29.73
CA LEU A 181 -3.89 15.81 30.96
C LEU A 181 -3.19 17.17 30.96
N ARG A 182 -2.63 17.61 29.83
CA ARG A 182 -2.03 18.95 29.71
C ARG A 182 -3.04 20.05 29.94
N ARG A 183 -4.25 19.93 29.37
CA ARG A 183 -5.35 20.87 29.60
C ARG A 183 -5.80 20.86 31.06
N LEU A 184 -5.83 19.69 31.71
CA LEU A 184 -6.17 19.58 33.12
C LEU A 184 -5.12 20.27 34.00
N ALA A 185 -3.84 20.05 33.73
CA ALA A 185 -2.76 20.73 34.44
C ALA A 185 -2.81 22.25 34.25
N MET A 186 -3.12 22.71 33.02
CA MET A 186 -3.36 24.13 32.74
C MET A 186 -4.55 24.68 33.53
N LEU A 187 -5.66 23.94 33.61
CA LEU A 187 -6.84 24.34 34.38
C LEU A 187 -6.51 24.45 35.88
N VAL A 188 -5.81 23.48 36.46
CA VAL A 188 -5.38 23.52 37.86
C VAL A 188 -4.49 24.74 38.13
N SER A 189 -3.47 24.98 37.29
CA SER A 189 -2.59 26.14 37.45
C SER A 189 -3.35 27.46 37.30
N ALA A 190 -4.33 27.53 36.40
CA ALA A 190 -5.11 28.73 36.17
C ALA A 190 -6.13 28.98 37.28
N THR A 191 -6.72 27.93 37.89
CA THR A 191 -7.56 28.08 39.08
C THR A 191 -6.76 28.57 40.28
N ASP A 192 -5.55 28.05 40.48
CA ASP A 192 -4.67 28.49 41.59
C ASP A 192 -4.25 29.96 41.37
N GLN A 193 -3.92 30.36 40.14
CA GLN A 193 -3.65 31.76 39.81
C GLN A 193 -4.87 32.66 40.05
N LEU A 194 -6.07 32.21 39.63
CA LEU A 194 -7.32 32.96 39.83
C LEU A 194 -7.64 33.15 41.32
N GLU A 195 -7.38 32.14 42.15
CA GLU A 195 -7.50 32.24 43.61
C GLU A 195 -6.59 33.35 44.16
N THR A 196 -5.31 33.38 43.77
CA THR A 196 -4.39 34.44 44.22
C THR A 196 -4.78 35.85 43.74
N LEU A 197 -5.37 35.97 42.54
CA LEU A 197 -5.86 37.25 42.02
C LEU A 197 -7.14 37.70 42.75
N ALA A 198 -8.00 36.76 43.13
CA ALA A 198 -9.20 37.01 43.92
C ALA A 198 -8.84 37.49 45.34
N GLU A 199 -7.82 36.89 45.97
CA GLU A 199 -7.29 37.32 47.27
C GLU A 199 -6.70 38.74 47.21
N LYS A 200 -5.93 39.04 46.16
CA LYS A 200 -5.31 40.36 45.95
C LYS A 200 -6.28 41.43 45.45
N ARG A 201 -7.54 41.08 45.18
CA ARG A 201 -8.56 41.96 44.58
C ARG A 201 -8.11 42.60 43.26
N SER A 202 -7.28 41.92 42.46
CA SER A 202 -6.93 42.39 41.11
C SER A 202 -8.05 42.00 40.12
N TYR A 203 -9.13 42.78 40.14
CA TYR A 203 -10.36 42.43 39.42
C TYR A 203 -10.18 42.38 37.89
N VAL A 204 -9.37 43.28 37.31
CA VAL A 204 -9.16 43.32 35.85
C VAL A 204 -8.48 42.04 35.35
N ASP A 205 -7.41 41.61 36.02
CA ASP A 205 -6.70 40.38 35.65
C ASP A 205 -7.53 39.13 35.95
N ALA A 206 -8.27 39.15 37.06
CA ALA A 206 -9.18 38.07 37.43
C ALA A 206 -10.29 37.88 36.39
N ALA A 207 -10.88 38.97 35.87
CA ALA A 207 -11.91 38.91 34.82
C ALA A 207 -11.38 38.26 33.53
N ASN A 208 -10.17 38.66 33.09
CA ASN A 208 -9.52 38.09 31.91
C ASN A 208 -9.21 36.60 32.08
N LEU A 209 -8.65 36.22 33.24
CA LEU A 209 -8.30 34.83 33.52
C LEU A 209 -9.55 33.96 33.70
N LEU A 210 -10.63 34.51 34.28
CA LEU A 210 -11.89 33.82 34.48
C LEU A 210 -12.51 33.36 33.15
N GLY A 211 -12.45 34.19 32.10
CA GLY A 211 -12.91 33.81 30.77
C GLY A 211 -12.17 32.59 30.22
N ALA A 212 -10.83 32.62 30.27
CA ALA A 212 -9.98 31.51 29.82
C ALA A 212 -10.21 30.23 30.64
N VAL A 213 -10.31 30.35 31.96
CA VAL A 213 -10.56 29.22 32.86
C VAL A 213 -11.94 28.60 32.59
N ASN A 214 -12.94 29.41 32.28
CA ASN A 214 -14.28 28.91 31.95
C ASN A 214 -14.30 28.14 30.63
N GLU A 215 -13.64 28.64 29.59
CA GLU A 215 -13.49 27.93 28.31
C GLU A 215 -12.77 26.59 28.50
N LEU A 216 -11.70 26.57 29.31
CA LEU A 216 -11.02 25.32 29.66
C LEU A 216 -11.93 24.36 30.43
N ALA A 217 -12.78 24.86 31.33
CA ALA A 217 -13.70 24.02 32.11
C ALA A 217 -14.78 23.36 31.23
N MET A 218 -15.26 24.03 30.19
CA MET A 218 -16.24 23.48 29.24
C MET A 218 -15.72 22.24 28.52
N HIS A 219 -14.42 22.18 28.20
CA HIS A 219 -13.82 21.00 27.58
C HIS A 219 -13.92 19.73 28.44
N PHE A 220 -14.17 19.85 29.74
CA PHE A 220 -14.30 18.74 30.67
C PHE A 220 -15.76 18.40 30.98
N ASP A 221 -16.77 19.02 30.36
CA ASP A 221 -18.20 18.82 30.69
C ASP A 221 -18.65 17.37 30.55
N ASN A 222 -18.10 16.68 29.55
CA ASN A 222 -18.34 15.26 29.33
C ASN A 222 -17.58 14.35 30.32
N MET A 223 -16.67 14.89 31.14
CA MET A 223 -15.83 14.15 32.09
C MET A 223 -16.25 14.35 33.55
N THR A 224 -17.51 14.72 33.77
CA THR A 224 -18.08 15.01 35.11
C THR A 224 -18.08 13.81 36.05
N SER A 225 -17.98 12.58 35.53
CA SER A 225 -17.86 11.37 36.34
C SER A 225 -16.53 11.24 37.10
N VAL A 226 -15.51 12.04 36.75
CA VAL A 226 -14.19 11.96 37.40
C VAL A 226 -14.21 12.81 38.67
N PRO A 227 -14.03 12.21 39.87
CA PRO A 227 -14.14 12.94 41.15
C PRO A 227 -13.23 14.16 41.24
N ARG A 228 -11.99 14.04 40.72
CA ARG A 228 -11.02 15.13 40.77
C ARG A 228 -11.40 16.34 39.92
N ILE A 229 -12.09 16.13 38.80
CA ILE A 229 -12.61 17.22 37.95
C ILE A 229 -13.81 17.88 38.64
N ALA A 230 -14.67 17.10 39.29
CA ALA A 230 -15.79 17.62 40.06
C ALA A 230 -15.31 18.50 41.24
N GLU A 231 -14.26 18.08 41.96
CA GLU A 231 -13.61 18.89 43.00
C GLU A 231 -13.05 20.20 42.43
N LEU A 232 -12.35 20.15 41.30
CA LEU A 232 -11.77 21.34 40.66
C LEU A 232 -12.85 22.33 40.21
N ARG A 233 -13.98 21.84 39.72
CA ARG A 233 -15.15 22.69 39.42
C ARG A 233 -15.78 23.29 40.67
N ALA A 234 -15.92 22.51 41.74
CA ALA A 234 -16.44 23.03 43.00
C ALA A 234 -15.55 24.16 43.53
N LYS A 235 -14.21 24.00 43.47
CA LYS A 235 -13.25 25.06 43.78
C LYS A 235 -13.42 26.29 42.89
N LEU A 236 -13.54 26.11 41.58
CA LEU A 236 -13.79 27.20 40.63
C LEU A 236 -15.05 28.00 41.01
N ASN A 237 -16.15 27.30 41.30
CA ASN A 237 -17.41 27.93 41.70
C ASN A 237 -17.29 28.66 43.05
N GLY A 238 -16.51 28.10 43.98
CA GLY A 238 -16.15 28.78 45.23
C GLY A 238 -15.41 30.10 44.98
N ILE A 239 -14.38 30.09 44.13
CA ILE A 239 -13.61 31.30 43.77
C ILE A 239 -14.52 32.33 43.07
N LYS A 240 -15.39 31.89 42.15
CA LYS A 240 -16.41 32.76 41.52
C LYS A 240 -17.32 33.43 42.56
N ALA A 241 -17.78 32.68 43.57
CA ALA A 241 -18.61 33.22 44.64
C ALA A 241 -17.85 34.22 45.51
N VAL A 242 -16.58 33.95 45.84
CA VAL A 242 -15.70 34.88 46.58
C VAL A 242 -15.48 36.17 45.79
N LEU A 243 -15.16 36.08 44.49
CA LEU A 243 -15.00 37.25 43.62
C LEU A 243 -16.29 38.08 43.56
N ARG A 244 -17.46 37.43 43.46
CA ARG A 244 -18.75 38.11 43.50
C ARG A 244 -18.99 38.82 44.83
N ALA A 245 -18.70 38.16 45.94
CA ALA A 245 -18.85 38.75 47.28
C ALA A 245 -17.88 39.94 47.50
N HIS A 246 -16.63 39.82 47.05
CA HIS A 246 -15.66 40.92 47.10
C HIS A 246 -16.11 42.11 46.25
N ALA A 247 -16.57 41.88 45.02
CA ALA A 247 -17.07 42.93 44.13
C ALA A 247 -18.30 43.66 44.71
N LEU A 248 -19.27 42.91 45.23
CA LEU A 248 -20.47 43.48 45.86
C LEU A 248 -20.15 44.21 47.17
N GLY A 249 -19.26 43.66 47.99
CA GLY A 249 -18.83 44.29 49.24
C GLY A 249 -18.08 45.61 49.01
N ASP A 250 -17.23 45.67 47.98
CA ASP A 250 -16.53 46.89 47.59
C ASP A 250 -17.52 47.94 47.03
N PHE A 251 -18.58 47.51 46.33
CA PHE A 251 -19.66 48.38 45.88
C PHE A 251 -20.48 48.96 47.05
N ASP A 252 -20.83 48.14 48.04
CA ASP A 252 -21.58 48.57 49.24
C ASP A 252 -20.76 49.52 50.13
N ALA A 253 -19.47 49.20 50.35
CA ALA A 253 -18.56 50.07 51.09
C ALA A 253 -18.44 51.44 50.42
N MET A 254 -18.44 51.46 49.08
CA MET A 254 -18.39 52.69 48.32
C MET A 254 -19.68 53.50 48.36
N SER A 255 -20.82 52.83 48.20
CA SER A 255 -22.13 53.48 48.31
C SER A 255 -22.28 54.21 49.65
N ARG A 256 -21.75 53.62 50.74
CA ARG A 256 -21.74 54.24 52.07
C ARG A 256 -20.84 55.48 52.15
N LEU A 257 -19.61 55.40 51.62
CA LEU A 257 -18.68 56.54 51.58
C LEU A 257 -19.18 57.70 50.70
N SER A 258 -19.83 57.38 49.57
CA SER A 258 -20.45 58.40 48.71
C SER A 258 -21.67 59.05 49.37
N SER A 259 -22.40 58.34 50.24
CA SER A 259 -23.56 58.90 50.95
C SER A 259 -23.19 59.77 52.15
N SER A 260 -22.01 59.58 52.76
CA SER A 260 -21.53 60.38 53.89
C SER A 260 -20.90 61.72 53.48
N ASN A 261 -20.44 61.85 52.23
CA ASN A 261 -19.86 63.10 51.71
C ASN A 261 -20.91 64.08 51.18
N ALA A 262 -22.20 63.79 51.32
CA ALA A 262 -23.30 64.61 50.80
C ALA A 262 -23.80 65.69 51.79
N GLU A 263 -23.21 65.82 52.98
CA GLU A 263 -23.70 66.75 54.01
C GLU A 263 -22.75 67.88 54.45
N ASP A 264 -21.55 68.07 53.86
CA ASP A 264 -20.73 69.25 54.19
C ASP A 264 -20.05 69.89 52.96
N ASP A 265 -20.45 71.13 52.73
CA ASP A 265 -19.79 72.29 52.12
C ASP A 265 -19.07 72.22 50.75
N ALA A 266 -19.46 73.21 49.92
CA ALA A 266 -18.85 73.57 48.66
C ALA A 266 -17.46 74.17 48.86
N GLN A 267 -16.39 73.39 48.69
CA GLN A 267 -15.07 73.93 48.32
C GLN A 267 -14.16 72.86 47.69
N ASP A 268 -13.69 73.13 46.46
CA ASP A 268 -12.48 72.61 45.80
C ASP A 268 -12.26 71.08 45.83
N VAL A 269 -12.79 70.38 44.82
CA VAL A 269 -12.54 68.96 44.57
C VAL A 269 -11.12 68.78 44.03
N VAL A 270 -10.14 68.68 44.93
CA VAL A 270 -8.87 68.03 44.59
C VAL A 270 -9.20 66.56 44.37
N GLU A 271 -9.18 66.08 43.12
CA GLU A 271 -9.24 64.64 42.80
C GLU A 271 -8.13 63.94 43.58
N THR A 272 -8.50 63.36 44.73
CA THR A 272 -7.51 62.66 45.55
C THR A 272 -7.10 61.39 44.82
N ALA A 273 -5.82 61.01 44.89
CA ALA A 273 -5.33 59.78 44.29
C ALA A 273 -6.08 58.53 44.79
N GLU A 274 -6.71 58.64 45.96
CA GLU A 274 -7.57 57.63 46.57
C GLU A 274 -8.87 57.44 45.79
N ASP A 275 -9.52 58.52 45.36
CA ASP A 275 -10.74 58.48 44.53
C ASP A 275 -10.47 57.89 43.13
N ALA A 276 -9.32 58.21 42.53
CA ALA A 276 -8.92 57.65 41.24
C ALA A 276 -8.61 56.13 41.34
N ALA A 277 -7.91 55.69 42.39
CA ALA A 277 -7.62 54.27 42.63
C ALA A 277 -8.90 53.46 42.93
N LEU A 278 -9.86 54.11 43.55
CA LEU A 278 -11.15 53.56 43.93
C LEU A 278 -12.11 53.41 42.73
N LEU A 279 -12.18 54.42 41.86
CA LEU A 279 -12.88 54.32 40.57
C LEU A 279 -12.26 53.25 39.67
N ALA A 280 -10.92 53.10 39.68
CA ALA A 280 -10.24 52.02 38.98
C ALA A 280 -10.61 50.63 39.53
N ARG A 281 -10.75 50.49 40.85
CA ARG A 281 -11.27 49.27 41.49
C ARG A 281 -12.72 49.00 41.10
N MET A 282 -13.58 50.01 41.04
CA MET A 282 -14.97 49.86 40.56
C MET A 282 -15.05 49.38 39.12
N ARG A 283 -14.24 49.97 38.21
CA ARG A 283 -14.19 49.55 36.81
C ARG A 283 -13.76 48.09 36.69
N GLY A 284 -12.78 47.66 37.50
CA GLY A 284 -12.37 46.27 37.58
C GLY A 284 -13.47 45.35 38.13
N ALA A 285 -14.15 45.75 39.21
CA ALA A 285 -15.24 44.99 39.81
C ALA A 285 -16.41 44.80 38.82
N CYS A 286 -16.77 45.83 38.05
CA CYS A 286 -17.76 45.71 36.97
C CYS A 286 -17.31 44.70 35.90
N ALA A 287 -16.04 44.73 35.48
CA ALA A 287 -15.52 43.76 34.52
C ALA A 287 -15.59 42.30 35.02
N VAL A 288 -15.39 42.07 36.32
CA VAL A 288 -15.55 40.74 36.93
C VAL A 288 -17.02 40.33 36.98
N VAL A 289 -17.92 41.24 37.35
CA VAL A 289 -19.36 40.96 37.38
C VAL A 289 -19.89 40.66 35.97
N ASP A 290 -19.42 41.39 34.95
CA ASP A 290 -19.75 41.12 33.55
C ASP A 290 -19.19 39.76 33.10
N ALA A 291 -17.94 39.44 33.45
CA ALA A 291 -17.34 38.13 33.15
C ALA A 291 -18.03 36.97 33.88
N LEU A 292 -18.60 37.21 35.06
CA LEU A 292 -19.41 36.26 35.82
C LEU A 292 -20.85 36.16 35.29
N GLY A 293 -21.38 37.22 34.67
CA GLY A 293 -22.74 37.33 34.15
C GLY A 293 -22.88 36.90 32.69
N ALA A 294 -21.80 36.84 31.92
CA ALA A 294 -21.76 36.33 30.55
C ALA A 294 -21.83 34.78 30.46
N GLN A 295 -22.32 34.11 31.51
CA GLN A 295 -22.46 32.66 31.59
C GLN A 295 -23.89 32.20 31.35
#